data_AF-A0A3S2M9E9-F1
#
_entry.id   AF-A0A3S2M9E9-F1
#
_cell.length_a   1.000
_cell.length_b   1.000
_cell.length_c   1.000
_cell.angle_alpha   90.00
_cell.angle_beta   90.00
_cell.angle_gamma   90.00
#
_symmetry.space_group_name_H-M   'P 1'
#
loop_
_entity.id
_entity.type
_entity.pdbx_description
1 polymer ?
#
loop_
_entity_poly.entity_id
_entity_poly.type
_entity_poly.pdbx_seq_one_letter_code
_entity_poly.pdbx_strand_id
1 'polypeptide(L)'
;MFSVAPTFLLFLTCPHCAAMTELEKSMESLITVFHRYAKEGGNKNTLSKKELKKLIETELPNFLKSQKSPETLDRILKDLDQNKDDELDFEEFAPFVIGLSVACEKHYALLHEKAKK
;
A
#
# COMPACT_ATOMS: atom_id res chain seq x y z
N MET A 1 14.41 -13.14 0.80
CA MET A 1 14.56 -11.78 1.36
C MET A 1 15.19 -10.93 0.27
N PHE A 2 14.36 -10.37 -0.60
CA PHE A 2 14.84 -9.43 -1.59
C PHE A 2 15.14 -8.13 -0.85
N SER A 3 16.38 -8.01 -0.37
CA SER A 3 16.91 -6.74 0.10
C SER A 3 16.92 -5.79 -1.09
N VAL A 4 15.87 -4.98 -1.21
CA VAL A 4 15.86 -3.82 -2.09
C VAL A 4 16.71 -2.77 -1.39
N ALA A 5 18.03 -2.97 -1.44
CA ALA A 5 18.99 -1.97 -1.05
C ALA A 5 18.71 -0.66 -1.83
N PRO A 6 19.21 0.51 -1.40
CA PRO A 6 18.89 1.82 -1.97
C PRO A 6 19.33 2.04 -3.43
N THR A 7 19.72 0.97 -4.12
CA THR A 7 20.20 0.91 -5.50
C THR A 7 19.09 1.05 -6.54
N PHE A 8 17.81 1.00 -6.17
CA PHE A 8 16.72 1.25 -7.14
C PHE A 8 16.69 2.70 -7.64
N LEU A 9 17.35 3.64 -6.92
CA LEU A 9 17.58 5.01 -7.39
C LEU A 9 18.81 5.15 -8.32
N LEU A 10 19.63 4.10 -8.48
CA LEU A 10 20.81 4.12 -9.39
C LEU A 10 20.52 3.53 -10.78
N PHE A 11 19.33 2.97 -11.01
CA PHE A 11 18.88 2.61 -12.38
C PHE A 11 18.17 3.77 -13.11
N LEU A 12 18.02 4.94 -12.47
CA LEU A 12 17.30 6.10 -13.02
C LEU A 12 18.19 7.17 -13.66
N THR A 13 19.47 6.89 -13.92
CA THR A 13 20.37 7.83 -14.62
C THR A 13 20.83 7.29 -15.97
N CYS A 14 19.92 6.78 -16.81
CA CYS A 14 20.18 6.68 -18.24
C CYS A 14 19.54 7.89 -18.96
N PRO A 15 20.33 8.81 -19.57
CA PRO A 15 19.81 9.98 -20.28
C PRO A 15 19.16 9.64 -21.64
N HIS A 16 18.87 8.36 -21.89
CA HIS A 16 18.00 7.93 -22.99
C HIS A 16 16.61 7.61 -22.42
N CYS A 17 15.83 8.66 -22.25
CA CYS A 17 14.54 8.72 -21.55
C CYS A 17 13.50 7.72 -22.13
N ALA A 18 13.52 6.48 -21.67
CA ALA A 18 12.37 5.59 -21.78
C ALA A 18 11.36 6.07 -20.73
N ALA A 19 10.23 6.62 -21.19
CA ALA A 19 9.13 6.94 -20.29
C ALA A 19 8.73 5.68 -19.50
N MET A 20 8.57 5.79 -18.18
CA MET A 20 8.13 4.67 -17.36
C MET A 20 6.85 4.06 -17.94
N THR A 21 6.80 2.74 -17.94
CA THR A 21 5.59 1.98 -18.25
C THR A 21 4.54 2.22 -17.16
N GLU A 22 3.28 1.93 -17.47
CA GLU A 22 2.18 2.14 -16.51
C GLU A 22 2.34 1.31 -15.23
N LEU A 23 2.93 0.12 -15.34
CA LEU A 23 3.20 -0.74 -14.18
C LEU A 23 4.30 -0.14 -13.29
N GLU A 24 5.40 0.32 -13.88
CA GLU A 24 6.48 0.99 -13.13
C GLU A 24 5.98 2.24 -12.41
N LYS A 25 5.15 3.06 -13.07
CA LYS A 25 4.49 4.22 -12.44
C LYS A 25 3.59 3.82 -11.28
N SER A 26 2.86 2.71 -11.42
CA SER A 26 1.95 2.22 -10.37
C SER A 26 2.73 1.75 -9.14
N MET A 27 3.83 1.02 -9.36
CA MET A 27 4.73 0.61 -8.28
C MET A 27 5.38 1.81 -7.59
N GLU A 28 5.92 2.77 -8.35
CA GLU A 28 6.49 4.00 -7.80
C GLU A 28 5.44 4.80 -7.01
N SER A 29 4.23 4.93 -7.54
CA SER A 29 3.12 5.63 -6.88
C SER A 29 2.77 4.97 -5.54
N LEU A 30 2.70 3.64 -5.49
CA LEU A 30 2.42 2.90 -4.25
C LEU A 30 3.49 3.13 -3.18
N ILE A 31 4.77 3.04 -3.57
CA ILE A 31 5.92 3.28 -2.68
C ILE A 31 5.90 4.74 -2.17
N THR A 32 5.62 5.68 -3.08
CA THR A 32 5.56 7.11 -2.76
C THR A 32 4.44 7.42 -1.78
N VAL A 33 3.26 6.80 -1.97
CA VAL A 33 2.13 6.93 -1.04
C VAL A 33 2.53 6.43 0.35
N PHE A 34 3.13 5.24 0.47
CA PHE A 34 3.58 4.69 1.76
C PHE A 34 4.51 5.67 2.49
N HIS A 35 5.60 6.08 1.83
CA HIS A 35 6.57 6.98 2.45
C HIS A 35 6.05 8.40 2.68
N ARG A 36 4.98 8.84 2.00
CA ARG A 36 4.34 10.12 2.30
C ARG A 36 3.71 10.11 3.68
N TYR A 37 3.12 8.99 4.11
CA TYR A 37 2.47 8.87 5.42
C TYR A 37 3.44 8.46 6.53
N ALA A 38 4.44 7.62 6.25
CA ALA A 38 5.49 7.25 7.21
C ALA A 38 6.37 8.43 7.66
N LYS A 39 6.30 9.58 6.98
CA LYS A 39 7.10 10.78 7.29
C LYS A 39 6.58 11.60 8.46
N GLU A 40 5.37 11.33 8.96
CA GLU A 40 4.73 12.18 9.97
C GLU A 40 5.16 11.83 11.41
N GLY A 41 5.72 10.63 11.61
CA GLY A 41 6.25 10.11 12.86
C GLY A 41 7.78 10.14 12.96
N GLY A 42 8.29 9.38 13.93
CA GLY A 42 9.73 9.28 14.20
C GLY A 42 10.48 8.39 13.19
N ASN A 43 9.88 7.27 12.79
CA ASN A 43 10.47 6.29 11.88
C ASN A 43 9.91 6.44 10.46
N LYS A 44 10.76 6.89 9.51
CA LYS A 44 10.33 7.21 8.14
C LYS A 44 10.11 6.00 7.23
N ASN A 45 10.38 4.81 7.74
CA ASN A 45 10.33 3.56 6.99
C ASN A 45 9.16 2.68 7.41
N THR A 46 8.38 3.10 8.41
CA THR A 46 7.26 2.34 8.95
C THR A 46 6.03 3.23 9.11
N LEU A 47 4.86 2.62 9.19
CA LEU A 47 3.61 3.30 9.51
C LEU A 47 3.21 2.94 10.94
N SER A 48 3.14 3.93 11.82
CA SER A 48 2.43 3.78 13.09
C SER A 48 0.93 3.61 12.85
N LYS A 49 0.21 3.12 13.87
CA LYS A 49 -1.27 3.06 13.86
C LYS A 49 -1.93 4.37 13.43
N LYS A 50 -1.39 5.52 13.87
CA LYS A 50 -1.92 6.85 13.54
C LYS A 50 -1.72 7.19 12.06
N GLU A 51 -0.57 6.86 11.50
CA GLU A 51 -0.25 7.12 10.11
C GLU A 51 -1.02 6.18 9.18
N LEU A 52 -1.14 4.90 9.54
CA LEU A 52 -1.99 3.95 8.83
C LEU A 52 -3.45 4.42 8.80
N LYS A 53 -3.98 4.91 9.92
CA LYS A 53 -5.32 5.50 9.97
C LYS A 53 -5.47 6.63 8.94
N LYS A 54 -4.52 7.56 8.91
CA LYS A 54 -4.54 8.71 8.01
C LYS A 54 -4.48 8.28 6.54
N LEU A 55 -3.63 7.30 6.22
CA LEU A 55 -3.52 6.70 4.90
C LEU A 55 -4.86 6.10 4.46
N ILE A 56 -5.48 5.27 5.31
CA ILE A 56 -6.78 4.64 5.02
C ILE A 56 -7.88 5.68 4.80
N GLU A 57 -7.93 6.71 5.64
CA GLU A 57 -8.96 7.75 5.53
C GLU A 57 -8.82 8.61 4.27
N THR A 58 -7.59 8.81 3.79
CA THR A 58 -7.28 9.73 2.68
C THR A 58 -7.22 9.02 1.33
N GLU A 59 -6.51 7.89 1.25
CA GLU A 59 -6.27 7.15 0.00
C GLU A 59 -7.35 6.10 -0.27
N LEU A 60 -7.99 5.56 0.78
CA LEU A 60 -8.96 4.47 0.70
C LEU A 60 -10.37 4.85 1.23
N PRO A 61 -10.88 6.08 0.99
CA PRO A 61 -12.09 6.59 1.66
C PRO A 61 -13.35 5.77 1.35
N ASN A 62 -13.39 5.13 0.18
CA ASN A 62 -14.53 4.33 -0.29
C ASN A 62 -14.40 2.85 0.10
N PHE A 63 -13.18 2.31 0.08
CA PHE A 63 -12.92 0.90 0.37
C PHE A 63 -13.15 0.55 1.84
N LEU A 64 -12.80 1.48 2.74
CA LEU A 64 -12.76 1.22 4.18
C LEU A 64 -13.69 2.16 4.95
N LYS A 65 -14.75 2.63 4.29
CA LYS A 65 -15.70 3.59 4.88
C LYS A 65 -16.32 3.09 6.20
N SER A 66 -16.58 1.79 6.30
CA SER A 66 -17.13 1.14 7.51
C SER A 66 -16.07 0.69 8.52
N GLN A 67 -14.79 0.72 8.14
CA GLN A 67 -13.67 0.15 8.89
C GLN A 67 -12.86 1.22 9.66
N LYS A 68 -13.48 2.38 9.96
CA LYS A 68 -12.82 3.52 10.60
C LYS A 68 -12.83 3.48 12.14
N SER A 69 -13.43 2.45 12.73
CA SER A 69 -13.43 2.32 14.19
C SER A 69 -12.00 2.04 14.68
N PRO A 70 -11.62 2.53 15.87
CA PRO A 70 -10.31 2.23 16.45
C PRO A 70 -10.04 0.73 16.55
N GLU A 71 -11.05 -0.06 16.93
CA GLU A 71 -10.94 -1.51 17.09
C GLU A 71 -10.65 -2.24 15.78
N THR A 72 -11.24 -1.79 14.67
CA THR A 72 -10.96 -2.37 13.36
C THR A 72 -9.55 -2.05 12.90
N LEU A 73 -9.09 -0.82 13.12
CA LEU A 73 -7.70 -0.44 12.80
C LEU A 73 -6.69 -1.22 13.64
N ASP A 74 -6.99 -1.46 14.92
CA ASP A 74 -6.19 -2.33 15.77
C ASP A 74 -6.07 -3.75 15.22
N ARG A 75 -7.17 -4.32 14.72
CA ARG A 75 -7.16 -5.65 14.11
C ARG A 75 -6.34 -5.66 12.82
N ILE A 76 -6.56 -4.68 11.93
CA ILE A 76 -5.80 -4.56 10.68
C ILE A 76 -4.31 -4.46 10.97
N LEU A 77 -3.89 -3.58 11.89
CA LEU A 77 -2.48 -3.43 12.23
C LEU A 77 -1.93 -4.74 12.80
N LYS A 78 -2.62 -5.36 13.76
CA LYS A 78 -2.20 -6.63 14.36
C LYS A 78 -2.12 -7.80 13.38
N ASP A 79 -2.99 -7.83 12.36
CA ASP A 79 -2.98 -8.88 11.34
C ASP A 79 -1.83 -8.69 10.33
N LEU A 80 -1.37 -7.45 10.14
CA LEU A 80 -0.30 -7.10 9.20
C LEU A 80 1.09 -7.05 9.85
N ASP A 81 1.17 -6.64 11.12
CA ASP A 81 2.39 -6.54 11.93
C ASP A 81 2.89 -7.94 12.32
N GLN A 82 3.78 -8.49 11.48
CA GLN A 82 4.28 -9.85 11.63
C GLN A 82 5.38 -9.90 12.69
N ASN A 83 6.19 -8.85 12.75
CA ASN A 83 7.34 -8.76 13.63
C ASN A 83 6.96 -8.34 15.08
N LYS A 84 5.74 -7.79 15.27
CA LYS A 84 5.13 -7.34 16.52
C LYS A 84 5.82 -6.14 17.16
N ASP A 85 6.22 -5.16 16.35
CA ASP A 85 6.81 -3.90 16.80
C ASP A 85 5.81 -2.73 16.90
N ASP A 86 4.52 -3.01 16.67
CA ASP A 86 3.41 -2.04 16.65
C ASP A 86 3.51 -0.99 15.52
N GLU A 87 4.41 -1.19 14.55
CA GLU A 87 4.52 -0.42 13.32
C GLU A 87 4.36 -1.36 12.10
N LEU A 88 4.23 -0.79 10.89
CA LEU A 88 4.19 -1.57 9.66
C LEU A 88 5.28 -1.11 8.71
N ASP A 89 6.24 -1.96 8.39
CA ASP A 89 7.16 -1.69 7.29
C ASP A 89 6.50 -1.89 5.92
N PHE A 90 7.24 -1.65 4.83
CA PHE A 90 6.68 -1.80 3.49
C PHE A 90 6.35 -3.26 3.13
N GLU A 91 7.11 -4.24 3.64
CA GLU A 91 6.86 -5.66 3.39
C GLU A 91 5.57 -6.13 4.10
N GLU A 92 5.26 -5.55 5.26
CA GLU A 92 4.02 -5.80 6.02
C GLU A 92 2.83 -5.02 5.45
N PHE A 93 3.05 -3.82 4.91
CA PHE A 93 2.00 -3.00 4.28
C PHE A 93 1.61 -3.50 2.87
N ALA A 94 2.55 -3.94 2.04
CA ALA A 94 2.26 -4.31 0.64
C ALA A 94 1.16 -5.40 0.48
N PRO A 95 1.14 -6.49 1.28
CA PRO A 95 0.09 -7.49 1.24
C PRO A 95 -1.32 -6.95 1.45
N PHE A 96 -1.48 -5.89 2.25
CA PHE A 96 -2.76 -5.23 2.47
C PHE A 96 -3.33 -4.64 1.17
N VAL A 97 -2.51 -3.89 0.42
CA VAL A 97 -2.92 -3.26 -0.84
C VAL A 97 -3.13 -4.31 -1.93
N ILE A 98 -2.31 -5.37 -1.97
CA ILE A 98 -2.51 -6.51 -2.87
C ILE A 98 -3.84 -7.22 -2.55
N GLY A 99 -4.16 -7.44 -1.28
CA GLY A 99 -5.43 -8.02 -0.84
C GLY A 99 -6.65 -7.21 -1.31
N LEU A 100 -6.59 -5.88 -1.18
CA LEU A 100 -7.63 -4.98 -1.71
C LEU A 100 -7.74 -5.08 -3.25
N SER A 101 -6.60 -5.16 -3.94
CA SER A 101 -6.55 -5.25 -5.41
C SER A 101 -7.17 -6.55 -5.92
N VAL A 102 -6.91 -7.67 -5.24
CA VAL A 102 -7.55 -8.97 -5.52
C VAL A 102 -9.05 -8.93 -5.24
N ALA A 103 -9.51 -8.24 -4.20
CA ALA A 103 -10.94 -8.07 -3.95
C ALA A 103 -11.63 -7.26 -5.06
N CYS A 104 -10.97 -6.22 -5.58
CA CYS A 104 -11.45 -5.44 -6.73
C CYS A 104 -11.54 -6.29 -8.00
N GLU A 105 -10.52 -7.10 -8.29
CA GLU A 105 -10.48 -7.99 -9.45
C GLU A 105 -11.64 -8.99 -9.43
N LYS A 106 -11.91 -9.62 -8.28
CA LYS A 106 -13.05 -10.53 -8.10
C LYS A 106 -14.38 -9.82 -8.35
N HIS A 107 -14.54 -8.59 -7.87
CA HIS A 107 -15.76 -7.81 -8.10
C HIS A 107 -15.94 -7.47 -9.59
N TYR A 108 -14.85 -7.08 -10.26
CA TYR A 108 -14.86 -6.80 -11.69
C TYR A 108 -15.24 -8.04 -12.52
N ALA A 109 -14.66 -9.20 -12.22
CA ALA A 109 -15.00 -10.47 -12.88
C ALA A 109 -16.50 -10.80 -12.75
N LEU A 110 -17.06 -10.67 -11.54
CA LEU A 110 -18.48 -10.92 -11.28
C LEU A 110 -19.42 -9.96 -12.04
N LEU A 111 -19.03 -8.69 -12.18
CA LEU A 111 -19.80 -7.72 -12.98
C LEU A 111 -19.77 -8.08 -14.48
N HIS A 112 -18.62 -8.53 -14.98
CA HIS A 112 -18.48 -8.90 -16.39
C HIS A 112 -19.14 -10.23 -16.76
N GLU A 113 -19.36 -11.15 -15.80
CA GLU A 113 -20.19 -12.35 -16.03
C GLU A 113 -21.69 -12.05 -16.03
N LYS A 114 -22.15 -11.09 -15.21
CA LYS A 114 -23.57 -10.70 -15.17
C LYS A 114 -24.02 -9.90 -16.39
N ALA A 115 -23.11 -9.18 -17.05
CA ALA A 115 -23.41 -8.43 -18.28
C ALA A 115 -23.57 -9.32 -19.53
N LYS A 116 -23.32 -10.63 -19.42
CA LYS A 116 -23.47 -11.61 -20.51
C LYS A 116 -24.69 -12.54 -20.34
N LYS A 117 -25.51 -12.33 -19.29
CA LYS A 117 -26.79 -13.01 -19.06
C LYS A 117 -27.93 -12.04 -19.28
#